data_AF-A0A6A3EB67-F1
#
_entry.id   AF-A0A6A3EB67-F1
#
_cell.length_a   1.000
_cell.length_b   1.000
_cell.length_c   1.000
_cell.angle_alpha   90.00
_cell.angle_beta   90.00
_cell.angle_gamma   90.00
#
_symmetry.space_group_name_H-M   'P 1'
#
loop_
_entity.id
_entity.type
_entity.pdbx_description
1 polymer ?
#
loop_
_entity_poly.entity_id
_entity_poly.type
_entity_poly.pdbx_seq_one_letter_code
_entity_poly.pdbx_strand_id
1 'polypeptide(L)'
;MYDDASCTAPATSVRMWQDLSCVPQKDHYNPVCKPDKSGYSVSDCKDFETALDVALYQSGWQSYVLVSKYDGWCGGSDALDEAEAYSLSEVDRRCHTNRLGTTSSSISLDHSMLTYTTYSDPYCKEVSGTTQMQWSEIMGSMGNNCVNGTRIAVGGFVSTVSKVVAVFNESSCSGTPVKLTFTRGFDCIGGLQDPANSECGGDGSSLYSVSGCTSDDYSAYTMNAFGNYTPHLIMEGWDNSNCKGYPNVTVYTADGSCHLNTDGNTSFKATLTADSTAEITSYTDQYCGTMDSSMTVTKRQLISHACLGSDRCNSKSLNTGSSFQAASPPTRYPQPGVMDLSEIPFDVPVILQSLFKRKNLQNPLGSKTARCLEDNRDVYEQLILRRVRDDKVAIQSVRNNRYLQVRTSGQCIFDPKEPGDWELFTMETDASCALFFVSCHTGLVLQCDDNCVAKCDNSNRLKWESWRILEPRSTTTTQVQAAPDRREGLVGKERQDFILALVNSGKTVDEIDQIVSRLFDAPAASAFAVPVDKA
;
A
#
# COMPACT_ATOMS: atom_id res chain seq x y z
N MET A 1 16.74 -17.04 25.06
CA MET A 1 16.09 -18.15 25.77
C MET A 1 15.59 -19.16 24.76
N TYR A 2 15.63 -20.43 25.10
CA TYR A 2 15.25 -21.55 24.24
C TYR A 2 14.43 -22.56 25.06
N ASP A 3 13.54 -23.28 24.36
CA ASP A 3 12.68 -24.28 24.98
C ASP A 3 13.39 -25.62 25.21
N ASP A 4 14.50 -25.87 24.51
CA ASP A 4 15.23 -27.12 24.56
C ASP A 4 16.73 -26.95 24.78
N ALA A 5 17.36 -28.07 25.17
CA ALA A 5 18.78 -28.14 25.51
C ALA A 5 19.73 -27.99 24.30
N SER A 6 19.22 -27.96 23.08
CA SER A 6 20.03 -27.77 21.89
C SER A 6 20.31 -26.29 21.63
N CYS A 7 19.49 -25.38 22.17
CA CYS A 7 19.54 -23.95 21.91
C CYS A 7 19.65 -23.61 20.41
N THR A 8 19.04 -24.42 19.55
CA THR A 8 18.97 -24.12 18.11
C THR A 8 17.91 -23.06 17.82
N ALA A 9 18.20 -22.18 16.87
CA ALA A 9 17.30 -21.10 16.47
C ALA A 9 15.95 -21.61 15.91
N PRO A 10 14.86 -20.84 16.06
CA PRO A 10 14.80 -19.52 16.68
C PRO A 10 14.65 -19.57 18.21
N ALA A 11 15.29 -18.63 18.92
CA ALA A 11 15.04 -18.43 20.35
C ALA A 11 13.59 -17.97 20.60
N THR A 12 13.11 -18.19 21.81
CA THR A 12 11.76 -17.77 22.23
C THR A 12 11.73 -16.33 22.72
N SER A 13 12.83 -15.89 23.32
CA SER A 13 13.09 -14.49 23.64
C SER A 13 14.58 -14.16 23.56
N VAL A 14 14.86 -12.88 23.33
CA VAL A 14 16.20 -12.29 23.40
C VAL A 14 16.14 -11.11 24.34
N ARG A 15 17.13 -10.98 25.22
CA ARG A 15 17.26 -9.85 26.14
C ARG A 15 18.68 -9.31 26.04
N MET A 16 18.81 -7.99 25.93
CA MET A 16 20.08 -7.28 26.00
C MET A 16 19.95 -6.14 27.01
N TRP A 17 21.00 -5.90 27.79
CA TRP A 17 21.06 -4.85 28.80
C TRP A 17 22.49 -4.34 28.92
N GLN A 18 22.65 -3.14 29.43
CA GLN A 18 23.97 -2.58 29.69
C GLN A 18 24.61 -3.26 30.92
N ASP A 19 25.81 -3.82 30.76
CA ASP A 19 26.57 -4.40 31.86
C ASP A 19 28.08 -4.13 31.68
N LEU A 20 28.63 -3.23 32.49
CA LEU A 20 30.05 -2.88 32.49
C LEU A 20 30.96 -4.05 32.89
N SER A 21 30.39 -5.12 33.46
CA SER A 21 31.13 -6.31 33.88
C SER A 21 31.00 -7.48 32.90
N CYS A 22 30.39 -7.27 31.73
CA CYS A 22 30.21 -8.31 30.74
C CYS A 22 31.58 -8.80 30.21
N VAL A 23 31.85 -10.10 30.38
CA VAL A 23 33.04 -10.76 29.83
C VAL A 23 32.60 -11.66 28.66
N PRO A 24 33.02 -11.36 27.41
CA PRO A 24 32.64 -12.17 26.25
C PRO A 24 33.03 -13.63 26.43
N GLN A 25 32.23 -14.55 25.89
CA GLN A 25 32.62 -15.95 25.84
C GLN A 25 33.87 -16.12 24.96
N LYS A 26 34.67 -17.15 25.29
CA LYS A 26 35.90 -17.46 24.54
C LYS A 26 35.65 -17.77 23.07
N ASP A 27 34.49 -18.33 22.75
CA ASP A 27 34.01 -18.58 21.39
C ASP A 27 32.62 -17.92 21.22
N HIS A 28 32.62 -16.66 20.78
CA HIS A 28 31.41 -15.87 20.56
C HIS A 28 30.52 -16.42 19.43
N TYR A 29 31.08 -17.22 18.52
CA TYR A 29 30.33 -17.79 17.39
C TYR A 29 29.58 -19.07 17.77
N ASN A 30 29.99 -19.72 18.86
CA ASN A 30 29.32 -20.92 19.38
C ASN A 30 29.13 -20.85 20.91
N PRO A 31 28.30 -19.92 21.38
CA PRO A 31 28.10 -19.71 22.81
C PRO A 31 27.37 -20.89 23.46
N VAL A 32 27.78 -21.23 24.68
CA VAL A 32 27.37 -22.48 25.34
C VAL A 32 25.93 -22.40 25.86
N CYS A 33 25.07 -23.32 25.39
CA CYS A 33 23.72 -23.55 25.91
C CYS A 33 23.77 -24.10 27.33
N LYS A 34 23.06 -23.47 28.27
CA LYS A 34 23.00 -23.89 29.68
C LYS A 34 21.55 -23.92 30.18
N PRO A 35 21.22 -24.83 31.11
CA PRO A 35 19.96 -24.75 31.84
C PRO A 35 19.86 -23.43 32.60
N ASP A 36 18.69 -22.80 32.54
CA ASP A 36 18.32 -21.60 33.27
C ASP A 36 16.98 -21.82 34.00
N LYS A 37 16.62 -20.92 34.92
CA LYS A 37 15.43 -21.07 35.80
C LYS A 37 14.12 -21.29 35.04
N SER A 38 14.03 -20.88 33.77
CA SER A 38 12.83 -20.96 32.93
C SER A 38 13.04 -21.71 31.60
N GLY A 39 14.14 -22.45 31.43
CA GLY A 39 14.41 -23.20 30.19
C GLY A 39 15.90 -23.35 29.92
N TYR A 40 16.35 -23.00 28.72
CA TYR A 40 17.76 -22.98 28.35
C TYR A 40 18.16 -21.60 27.85
N SER A 41 19.37 -21.18 28.16
CA SER A 41 19.89 -19.87 27.79
C SER A 41 21.28 -19.95 27.20
N VAL A 42 21.55 -18.95 26.37
CA VAL A 42 22.84 -18.65 25.78
C VAL A 42 23.06 -17.17 26.05
N SER A 43 24.22 -16.81 26.60
CA SER A 43 24.54 -15.44 26.99
C SER A 43 25.92 -15.05 26.49
N ASP A 44 26.04 -13.85 25.94
CA ASP A 44 27.32 -13.29 25.51
C ASP A 44 27.28 -11.76 25.53
N CYS A 45 28.45 -11.14 25.37
CA CYS A 45 28.61 -9.69 25.35
C CYS A 45 28.63 -9.19 23.92
N LYS A 46 27.79 -8.20 23.64
CA LYS A 46 27.69 -7.57 22.32
C LYS A 46 27.24 -6.12 22.48
N ASP A 47 27.79 -5.25 21.64
CA ASP A 47 27.34 -3.88 21.54
C ASP A 47 25.95 -3.83 20.87
N PHE A 48 25.07 -3.00 21.41
CA PHE A 48 23.78 -2.67 20.81
C PHE A 48 23.50 -1.19 21.02
N GLU A 49 23.01 -0.51 19.98
CA GLU A 49 22.72 0.93 20.01
C GLU A 49 21.21 1.18 20.06
N THR A 50 20.44 0.24 19.54
CA THR A 50 18.99 0.34 19.44
C THR A 50 18.33 -0.94 19.92
N ALA A 51 17.10 -0.81 20.38
CA ALA A 51 16.31 -1.97 20.76
C ALA A 51 16.01 -2.88 19.54
N LEU A 52 16.08 -2.36 18.30
CA LEU A 52 15.91 -3.17 17.09
C LEU A 52 17.06 -4.18 16.92
N ASP A 53 18.26 -3.87 17.40
CA ASP A 53 19.41 -4.79 17.35
C ASP A 53 19.14 -6.09 18.13
N VAL A 54 18.31 -6.02 19.18
CA VAL A 54 17.86 -7.18 19.97
C VAL A 54 17.00 -8.13 19.14
N ALA A 55 16.08 -7.59 18.35
CA ALA A 55 15.22 -8.40 17.48
C ALA A 55 15.99 -8.96 16.29
N LEU A 56 16.92 -8.18 15.71
CA LEU A 56 17.78 -8.60 14.59
C LEU A 56 18.79 -9.68 15.00
N TYR A 57 19.07 -9.83 16.30
CA TYR A 57 19.91 -10.93 16.80
C TYR A 57 19.30 -12.31 16.52
N GLN A 58 17.97 -12.39 16.31
CA GLN A 58 17.32 -13.63 15.93
C GLN A 58 16.98 -13.71 14.44
N SER A 59 17.64 -14.66 13.77
CA SER A 59 17.22 -15.11 12.45
C SER A 59 16.02 -16.06 12.57
N GLY A 60 14.96 -15.79 11.83
CA GLY A 60 13.82 -16.70 11.68
C GLY A 60 12.53 -16.26 12.38
N TRP A 61 12.55 -15.17 13.16
CA TRP A 61 11.31 -14.54 13.61
C TRP A 61 10.61 -13.84 12.44
N GLN A 62 9.37 -14.22 12.17
CA GLN A 62 8.52 -13.51 11.21
C GLN A 62 7.96 -12.22 11.81
N SER A 63 7.68 -12.23 13.11
CA SER A 63 7.13 -11.10 13.84
C SER A 63 7.48 -11.18 15.32
N TYR A 64 7.65 -10.02 15.95
CA TYR A 64 8.09 -9.92 17.34
C TYR A 64 7.50 -8.70 18.06
N VAL A 65 7.42 -8.81 19.39
CA VAL A 65 7.19 -7.67 20.28
C VAL A 65 8.52 -7.27 20.89
N LEU A 66 8.78 -5.97 20.91
CA LEU A 66 9.97 -5.36 21.48
C LEU A 66 9.56 -4.50 22.67
N VAL A 67 10.09 -4.81 23.85
CA VAL A 67 9.92 -4.02 25.07
C VAL A 67 11.25 -3.37 25.38
N SER A 68 11.29 -2.05 25.41
CA SER A 68 12.51 -1.25 25.63
C SER A 68 12.33 -0.38 26.85
N LYS A 69 13.29 -0.41 27.77
CA LYS A 69 13.32 0.44 28.96
C LYS A 69 14.41 1.46 28.80
N TYR A 70 14.08 2.70 29.12
CA TYR A 70 14.96 3.84 28.99
C TYR A 70 15.21 4.49 30.35
N ASP A 71 16.47 4.74 30.68
CA ASP A 71 16.89 5.60 31.77
C ASP A 71 17.14 7.01 31.22
N GLY A 72 16.07 7.81 31.14
CA GLY A 72 16.10 9.16 30.58
C GLY A 72 15.06 9.39 29.48
N TRP A 73 15.47 9.99 28.36
CA TRP A 73 14.54 10.32 27.29
C TRP A 73 14.17 9.07 26.49
N CYS A 74 12.89 8.71 26.57
CA CYS A 74 12.39 7.50 25.93
C CYS A 74 12.49 7.57 24.40
N GLY A 75 13.08 6.53 23.80
CA GLY A 75 13.33 6.45 22.36
C GLY A 75 14.70 7.00 21.91
N GLY A 76 15.48 7.60 22.81
CA GLY A 76 16.89 7.94 22.54
C GLY A 76 17.79 6.70 22.67
N SER A 77 18.69 6.49 21.70
CA SER A 77 19.71 5.42 21.75
C SER A 77 20.52 5.47 23.04
N ASP A 78 20.91 6.68 23.46
CA ASP A 78 21.82 6.90 24.58
C ASP A 78 21.17 6.66 25.94
N ALA A 79 19.83 6.60 25.97
CA ALA A 79 19.04 6.34 27.19
C ALA A 79 18.57 4.88 27.27
N LEU A 80 18.87 4.03 26.29
CA LEU A 80 18.41 2.64 26.27
C LEU A 80 19.18 1.80 27.31
N ASP A 81 18.49 1.38 28.36
CA ASP A 81 19.06 0.60 29.48
C ASP A 81 18.91 -0.91 29.26
N GLU A 82 17.71 -1.34 28.90
CA GLU A 82 17.35 -2.74 28.68
C GLU A 82 16.39 -2.85 27.48
N ALA A 83 16.59 -3.88 26.66
CA ALA A 83 15.66 -4.25 25.61
C ALA A 83 15.43 -5.75 25.57
N GLU A 84 14.17 -6.12 25.45
CA GLU A 84 13.68 -7.49 25.38
C GLU A 84 12.85 -7.64 24.12
N ALA A 85 13.14 -8.68 23.35
CA ALA A 85 12.35 -9.06 22.19
C ALA A 85 11.76 -10.45 22.37
N TYR A 86 10.52 -10.61 21.95
CA TYR A 86 9.72 -11.82 22.13
C TYR A 86 9.15 -12.23 20.77
N SER A 87 9.22 -13.52 20.43
CA SER A 87 8.53 -14.03 19.24
C SER A 87 7.02 -13.87 19.41
N LEU A 88 6.36 -13.21 18.45
CA LEU A 88 4.91 -12.97 18.53
C LEU A 88 4.11 -14.28 18.60
N SER A 89 4.58 -15.36 17.97
CA SER A 89 3.94 -16.68 18.04
C SER A 89 3.76 -17.25 19.45
N GLU A 90 4.47 -16.72 20.44
CA GLU A 90 4.46 -17.22 21.82
C GLU A 90 4.01 -16.20 22.86
N VAL A 91 3.69 -14.97 22.42
CA VAL A 91 3.43 -13.82 23.29
C VAL A 91 2.23 -14.07 24.21
N ASP A 92 1.12 -14.60 23.68
CA ASP A 92 -0.14 -14.71 24.43
C ASP A 92 -0.17 -15.78 25.54
N ARG A 93 0.95 -16.47 25.80
CA ARG A 93 0.97 -17.65 26.69
C ARG A 93 2.12 -17.71 27.70
N ARG A 94 3.02 -16.72 27.73
CA ARG A 94 4.25 -16.83 28.52
C ARG A 94 4.38 -15.73 29.56
N CYS A 95 4.68 -16.16 30.78
CA CYS A 95 5.15 -15.28 31.83
C CYS A 95 6.64 -15.03 31.66
N HIS A 96 7.05 -13.77 31.63
CA HIS A 96 8.44 -13.37 31.45
C HIS A 96 9.01 -12.87 32.76
N THR A 97 9.75 -13.72 33.45
CA THR A 97 10.43 -13.35 34.68
C THR A 97 11.58 -12.38 34.39
N ASN A 98 11.74 -11.35 35.23
CA ASN A 98 12.84 -10.40 35.15
C ASN A 98 14.19 -11.09 35.45
N ARG A 99 15.29 -10.39 35.16
CA ARG A 99 16.67 -10.87 35.42
C ARG A 99 16.88 -11.34 36.86
N LEU A 100 16.34 -10.61 37.84
CA LEU A 100 16.57 -10.88 39.26
C LEU A 100 15.74 -12.06 39.79
N GLY A 101 14.78 -12.56 39.01
CA GLY A 101 13.85 -13.58 39.48
C GLY A 101 12.87 -13.08 40.54
N THR A 102 12.60 -11.78 40.57
CA THR A 102 11.78 -11.12 41.61
C THR A 102 10.47 -10.59 41.09
N THR A 103 10.44 -10.08 39.86
CA THR A 103 9.24 -9.57 39.20
C THR A 103 9.05 -10.26 37.85
N SER A 104 7.90 -10.08 37.24
CA SER A 104 7.62 -10.63 35.91
C SER A 104 6.72 -9.72 35.10
N SER A 105 6.61 -10.02 33.81
CA SER A 105 5.72 -9.34 32.88
C SER A 105 5.06 -10.33 31.93
N SER A 106 3.89 -9.98 31.42
CA SER A 106 3.20 -10.70 30.35
C SER A 106 2.70 -9.71 29.31
N ILE A 107 2.57 -10.19 28.08
CA ILE A 107 1.99 -9.44 26.98
C ILE A 107 0.84 -10.30 26.45
N SER A 108 -0.35 -9.73 26.35
CA SER A 108 -1.47 -10.36 25.65
C SER A 108 -1.93 -9.47 24.52
N LEU A 109 -2.50 -10.10 23.49
CA LEU A 109 -2.98 -9.45 22.29
C LEU A 109 -4.45 -9.82 22.10
N ASP A 110 -5.30 -8.80 21.92
CA ASP A 110 -6.62 -8.97 21.34
C ASP A 110 -6.66 -8.38 19.92
N HIS A 111 -7.82 -8.40 19.26
CA HIS A 111 -7.96 -7.86 17.91
C HIS A 111 -7.28 -6.50 17.70
N SER A 112 -7.46 -5.56 18.62
CA SER A 112 -7.07 -4.16 18.42
C SER A 112 -6.19 -3.59 19.51
N MET A 113 -5.85 -4.36 20.53
CA MET A 113 -5.19 -3.89 21.74
C MET A 113 -4.12 -4.87 22.21
N LEU A 114 -2.97 -4.31 22.53
CA LEU A 114 -1.90 -4.98 23.24
C LEU A 114 -2.01 -4.61 24.72
N THR A 115 -2.06 -5.61 25.58
CA THR A 115 -2.03 -5.43 27.03
C THR A 115 -0.70 -5.92 27.57
N TYR A 116 0.07 -5.01 28.14
CA TYR A 116 1.30 -5.30 28.86
C TYR A 116 1.04 -5.24 30.36
N THR A 117 1.25 -6.36 31.05
CA THR A 117 1.03 -6.48 32.49
C THR A 117 2.35 -6.72 33.19
N THR A 118 2.62 -5.95 34.24
CA THR A 118 3.75 -6.17 35.15
C THR A 118 3.24 -6.77 36.45
N TYR A 119 4.08 -7.60 37.08
CA TYR A 119 3.75 -8.32 38.30
C TYR A 119 4.84 -8.11 39.35
N SER A 120 4.46 -8.01 40.63
CA SER A 120 5.39 -7.89 41.76
C SER A 120 6.06 -9.21 42.13
N ASP A 121 5.63 -10.32 41.54
CA ASP A 121 6.18 -11.66 41.72
C ASP A 121 6.78 -12.21 40.41
N PRO A 122 7.61 -13.27 40.45
CA PRO A 122 8.26 -13.80 39.25
C PRO A 122 7.40 -14.77 38.42
N TYR A 123 6.16 -15.07 38.84
CA TYR A 123 5.29 -16.10 38.26
C TYR A 123 3.99 -15.55 37.66
N CYS A 124 3.90 -14.24 37.44
CA CYS A 124 2.75 -13.55 36.88
C CYS A 124 1.44 -13.79 37.66
N LYS A 125 1.47 -13.64 38.99
CA LYS A 125 0.31 -13.86 39.87
C LYS A 125 -0.21 -12.57 40.51
N GLU A 126 0.68 -11.69 40.91
CA GLU A 126 0.38 -10.46 41.63
C GLU A 126 0.58 -9.26 40.72
N VAL A 127 -0.50 -8.79 40.09
CA VAL A 127 -0.45 -7.65 39.16
C VAL A 127 -0.01 -6.40 39.89
N SER A 128 1.06 -5.76 39.41
CA SER A 128 1.58 -4.49 39.89
C SER A 128 1.22 -3.31 38.98
N GLY A 129 0.93 -3.57 37.70
CA GLY A 129 0.56 -2.55 36.74
C GLY A 129 0.10 -3.13 35.40
N THR A 130 -0.69 -2.35 34.67
CA THR A 130 -1.21 -2.73 33.35
C THR A 130 -1.15 -1.53 32.42
N THR A 131 -0.64 -1.73 31.21
CA THR A 131 -0.60 -0.74 30.14
C THR A 131 -1.31 -1.32 28.93
N GLN A 132 -2.27 -0.57 28.39
CA GLN A 132 -3.01 -0.94 27.18
C GLN A 132 -2.63 0.02 26.07
N MET A 133 -2.41 -0.50 24.87
CA MET A 133 -2.13 0.29 23.68
C MET A 133 -2.93 -0.25 22.52
N GLN A 134 -3.57 0.66 21.77
CA GLN A 134 -4.28 0.30 20.56
C GLN A 134 -3.31 0.01 19.42
N TRP A 135 -3.76 -0.81 18.48
CA TRP A 135 -3.06 -1.12 17.24
C TRP A 135 -2.57 0.14 16.52
N SER A 136 -3.43 1.16 16.42
CA SER A 136 -3.13 2.45 15.78
C SER A 136 -2.04 3.24 16.51
N GLU A 137 -1.92 3.11 17.84
CA GLU A 137 -0.90 3.79 18.65
C GLU A 137 0.47 3.11 18.53
N ILE A 138 0.49 1.79 18.34
CA ILE A 138 1.72 1.01 18.14
C ILE A 138 2.25 1.20 16.72
N MET A 139 1.36 1.23 15.73
CA MET A 139 1.73 1.33 14.31
C MET A 139 1.83 2.78 13.80
N GLY A 140 1.17 3.73 14.47
CA GLY A 140 1.13 5.13 14.08
C GLY A 140 2.30 5.93 14.66
N SER A 141 3.32 6.19 13.83
CA SER A 141 4.49 7.02 14.12
C SER A 141 5.26 6.63 15.40
N MET A 142 6.46 6.08 15.20
CA MET A 142 7.40 5.51 16.18
C MET A 142 7.89 6.45 17.31
N GLY A 143 7.10 7.40 17.83
CA GLY A 143 7.57 8.48 18.70
C GLY A 143 6.91 8.64 20.07
N ASN A 144 5.66 8.19 20.30
CA ASN A 144 4.88 8.67 21.46
C ASN A 144 4.35 7.60 22.44
N ASN A 145 4.65 6.31 22.26
CA ASN A 145 4.07 5.24 23.08
C ASN A 145 4.92 4.86 24.31
N CYS A 146 5.52 5.87 24.94
CA CYS A 146 6.36 5.68 26.12
C CYS A 146 5.55 5.84 27.40
N VAL A 147 5.49 4.77 28.20
CA VAL A 147 4.79 4.74 29.49
C VAL A 147 5.81 4.40 30.57
N ASN A 148 6.05 5.35 31.49
CA ASN A 148 7.01 5.19 32.60
C ASN A 148 8.41 4.73 32.15
N GLY A 149 8.95 5.34 31.08
CA GLY A 149 10.26 4.97 30.52
C GLY A 149 10.27 3.62 29.78
N THR A 150 9.13 2.93 29.68
CA THR A 150 8.98 1.71 28.88
C THR A 150 8.30 2.03 27.55
N ARG A 151 8.86 1.49 26.47
CA ARG A 151 8.31 1.57 25.13
C ARG A 151 8.06 0.17 24.61
N ILE A 152 6.92 -0.04 23.98
CA ILE A 152 6.57 -1.34 23.39
C ILE A 152 6.38 -1.15 21.89
N ALA A 153 7.08 -1.91 21.06
CA ALA A 153 6.93 -1.87 19.62
C ALA A 153 6.61 -3.27 19.09
N VAL A 154 5.94 -3.31 17.94
CA VAL A 154 5.64 -4.56 17.24
C VAL A 154 6.29 -4.48 15.86
N GLY A 155 7.08 -5.49 15.52
CA GLY A 155 7.90 -5.50 14.31
C GLY A 155 7.83 -6.82 13.54
N GLY A 156 8.37 -6.82 12.31
CA GLY A 156 8.32 -7.95 11.37
C GLY A 156 7.20 -7.83 10.32
N PHE A 157 6.69 -8.96 9.82
CA PHE A 157 5.62 -9.07 8.79
C PHE A 157 4.23 -8.58 9.24
N VAL A 158 4.16 -7.78 10.30
CA VAL A 158 2.93 -7.30 10.94
C VAL A 158 2.21 -6.21 10.15
N SER A 159 2.82 -5.66 9.09
CA SER A 159 2.32 -4.45 8.42
C SER A 159 1.44 -4.69 7.18
N THR A 160 1.28 -5.94 6.72
CA THR A 160 0.58 -6.24 5.45
C THR A 160 -0.59 -7.20 5.56
N VAL A 161 -0.85 -7.81 6.71
CA VAL A 161 -1.93 -8.81 6.87
C VAL A 161 -3.16 -8.16 7.50
N SER A 162 -4.32 -8.33 6.88
CA SER A 162 -5.62 -7.89 7.41
C SER A 162 -6.47 -9.09 7.76
N LYS A 163 -7.26 -8.98 8.83
CA LYS A 163 -8.40 -9.87 9.04
C LYS A 163 -9.48 -9.49 8.05
N VAL A 164 -10.01 -10.49 7.36
CA VAL A 164 -11.17 -10.35 6.48
C VAL A 164 -12.33 -11.12 7.08
N VAL A 165 -13.51 -10.52 7.10
CA VAL A 165 -14.77 -11.17 7.44
C VAL A 165 -15.69 -11.06 6.24
N ALA A 166 -16.11 -12.20 5.71
CA ALA A 166 -17.06 -12.30 4.61
C ALA A 166 -18.41 -12.78 5.13
N VAL A 167 -19.46 -12.01 4.85
CA VAL A 167 -20.83 -12.28 5.32
C VAL A 167 -21.70 -12.71 4.14
N PHE A 168 -22.50 -13.75 4.34
CA PHE A 168 -23.32 -14.43 3.35
C PHE A 168 -24.76 -14.58 3.86
N ASN A 169 -25.69 -14.70 2.90
CA ASN A 169 -27.08 -15.05 3.20
C ASN A 169 -27.24 -16.57 3.34
N GLU A 170 -26.37 -17.35 2.71
CA GLU A 170 -26.42 -18.81 2.68
C GLU A 170 -25.46 -19.49 3.68
N SER A 171 -25.89 -20.63 4.21
CA SER A 171 -25.16 -21.41 5.20
C SER A 171 -23.92 -22.14 4.66
N SER A 172 -23.67 -22.06 3.35
CA SER A 172 -22.49 -22.68 2.73
C SER A 172 -21.32 -21.71 2.57
N CYS A 173 -21.53 -20.40 2.74
CA CYS A 173 -20.55 -19.34 2.50
C CYS A 173 -19.79 -19.49 1.16
N SER A 174 -20.47 -19.97 0.13
CA SER A 174 -19.85 -20.37 -1.14
C SER A 174 -20.25 -19.50 -2.33
N GLY A 175 -21.31 -18.70 -2.18
CA GLY A 175 -21.78 -17.75 -3.17
C GLY A 175 -21.04 -16.43 -3.07
N THR A 176 -21.71 -15.35 -3.48
CA THR A 176 -21.16 -14.01 -3.39
C THR A 176 -21.51 -13.40 -2.03
N PRO A 177 -20.52 -12.92 -1.25
CA PRO A 177 -20.80 -12.28 0.02
C PRO A 177 -21.62 -11.00 -0.18
N VAL A 178 -22.45 -10.66 0.81
CA VAL A 178 -23.20 -9.40 0.86
C VAL A 178 -22.36 -8.26 1.41
N LYS A 179 -21.38 -8.59 2.25
CA LYS A 179 -20.48 -7.63 2.90
C LYS A 179 -19.11 -8.27 3.16
N LEU A 180 -18.04 -7.54 2.89
CA LEU A 180 -16.70 -7.85 3.37
C LEU A 180 -16.25 -6.76 4.34
N THR A 181 -15.53 -7.14 5.39
CA THR A 181 -14.87 -6.19 6.28
C THR A 181 -13.42 -6.58 6.43
N PHE A 182 -12.51 -5.66 6.12
CA PHE A 182 -11.09 -5.79 6.38
C PHE A 182 -10.71 -4.89 7.55
N THR A 183 -10.25 -5.51 8.62
CA THR A 183 -9.73 -4.82 9.79
C THR A 183 -8.28 -5.20 10.00
N ARG A 184 -7.48 -4.21 10.40
CA ARG A 184 -6.12 -4.47 10.85
C ARG A 184 -6.11 -4.63 12.35
N GLY A 185 -5.30 -5.59 12.80
CA GLY A 185 -5.29 -6.01 14.18
C GLY A 185 -4.31 -7.13 14.43
N PHE A 186 -4.20 -7.53 15.69
CA PHE A 186 -3.28 -8.59 16.08
C PHE A 186 -3.79 -10.00 15.74
N ASP A 187 -5.08 -10.16 15.40
CA ASP A 187 -5.71 -11.45 15.06
C ASP A 187 -4.93 -12.26 14.01
N CYS A 188 -4.35 -11.58 13.03
CA CYS A 188 -3.73 -12.21 11.87
C CYS A 188 -2.19 -12.27 11.93
N ILE A 189 -1.63 -12.08 13.13
CA ILE A 189 -0.18 -11.97 13.32
C ILE A 189 0.41 -13.26 13.85
N GLY A 190 1.51 -13.72 13.25
CA GLY A 190 2.39 -14.73 13.85
C GLY A 190 1.75 -16.09 14.15
N GLY A 191 0.66 -16.45 13.47
CA GLY A 191 -0.08 -17.68 13.73
C GLY A 191 -0.85 -17.69 15.06
N LEU A 192 -1.06 -16.52 15.68
CA LEU A 192 -1.67 -16.41 17.00
C LEU A 192 -3.16 -16.73 17.04
N GLN A 193 -3.91 -16.57 15.96
CA GLN A 193 -5.33 -16.91 15.97
C GLN A 193 -5.82 -17.28 14.56
N ASP A 194 -6.46 -18.44 14.49
CA ASP A 194 -7.48 -18.66 13.48
C ASP A 194 -8.64 -17.71 13.83
N PRO A 195 -9.04 -16.77 12.96
CA PRO A 195 -10.09 -15.83 13.31
C PRO A 195 -11.37 -16.61 13.67
N ALA A 196 -12.14 -16.08 14.63
CA ALA A 196 -13.19 -16.79 15.37
C ALA A 196 -14.20 -17.62 14.53
N ASN A 197 -14.34 -17.34 13.23
CA ASN A 197 -15.18 -18.05 12.28
C ASN A 197 -14.36 -18.51 11.06
N SER A 198 -13.35 -19.36 11.22
CA SER A 198 -12.55 -19.85 10.08
C SER A 198 -13.29 -20.84 9.19
N GLU A 199 -14.32 -21.46 9.75
CA GLU A 199 -15.33 -22.23 9.03
C GLU A 199 -16.62 -21.40 8.91
N CYS A 200 -17.39 -21.66 7.85
CA CYS A 200 -18.69 -21.02 7.67
C CYS A 200 -19.62 -21.34 8.84
N GLY A 201 -19.96 -20.33 9.62
CA GLY A 201 -20.81 -20.45 10.80
C GLY A 201 -21.93 -19.43 10.79
N GLY A 202 -22.95 -19.65 11.60
CA GLY A 202 -24.00 -18.65 11.82
C GLY A 202 -23.41 -17.39 12.44
N ASP A 203 -23.77 -16.22 11.89
CA ASP A 203 -23.35 -14.91 12.34
C ASP A 203 -24.58 -14.03 12.59
N GLY A 204 -24.80 -13.67 13.85
CA GLY A 204 -26.04 -13.02 14.27
C GLY A 204 -27.25 -13.97 14.21
N SER A 205 -28.40 -13.45 13.77
CA SER A 205 -29.68 -14.15 13.83
C SER A 205 -30.00 -14.99 12.59
N SER A 206 -29.51 -14.61 11.40
CA SER A 206 -29.89 -15.25 10.13
C SER A 206 -28.83 -15.21 9.03
N LEU A 207 -27.65 -14.65 9.29
CA LEU A 207 -26.55 -14.60 8.33
C LEU A 207 -25.51 -15.66 8.67
N TYR A 208 -24.57 -15.83 7.75
CA TYR A 208 -23.44 -16.71 7.92
C TYR A 208 -22.16 -15.95 7.62
N SER A 209 -21.08 -16.26 8.31
CA SER A 209 -19.80 -15.65 8.00
C SER A 209 -18.65 -16.64 8.05
N VAL A 210 -17.64 -16.33 7.24
CA VAL A 210 -16.31 -16.89 7.33
C VAL A 210 -15.33 -15.75 7.48
N SER A 211 -14.31 -15.95 8.29
CA SER A 211 -13.26 -15.00 8.58
C SER A 211 -11.91 -15.65 8.29
N GLY A 212 -10.97 -14.83 7.85
CA GLY A 212 -9.64 -15.29 7.48
C GLY A 212 -8.62 -14.18 7.62
N CYS A 213 -7.38 -14.51 7.31
CA CYS A 213 -6.29 -13.56 7.24
C CYS A 213 -5.80 -13.48 5.80
N THR A 214 -5.64 -12.27 5.28
CA THR A 214 -5.12 -12.07 3.93
C THR A 214 -4.01 -11.03 3.92
N SER A 215 -2.97 -11.32 3.15
CA SER A 215 -1.90 -10.37 2.81
C SER A 215 -2.12 -9.73 1.43
N ASP A 216 -3.21 -10.11 0.75
CA ASP A 216 -3.58 -9.53 -0.52
C ASP A 216 -4.08 -8.10 -0.34
N ASP A 217 -3.92 -7.32 -1.40
CA ASP A 217 -4.60 -6.04 -1.56
C ASP A 217 -6.11 -6.24 -1.44
N TYR A 218 -6.80 -5.46 -0.60
CA TYR A 218 -8.24 -5.65 -0.36
C TYR A 218 -9.03 -5.53 -1.67
N SER A 219 -8.63 -4.66 -2.60
CA SER A 219 -9.26 -4.59 -3.92
C SER A 219 -9.13 -5.90 -4.70
N ALA A 220 -7.96 -6.56 -4.66
CA ALA A 220 -7.76 -7.86 -5.32
C ALA A 220 -8.56 -8.97 -4.65
N TYR A 221 -8.58 -9.02 -3.31
CA TYR A 221 -9.38 -9.97 -2.56
C TYR A 221 -10.87 -9.80 -2.87
N THR A 222 -11.35 -8.55 -2.86
CA THR A 222 -12.74 -8.21 -3.16
C THR A 222 -13.15 -8.66 -4.56
N MET A 223 -12.31 -8.43 -5.58
CA MET A 223 -12.61 -8.91 -6.94
C MET A 223 -12.76 -10.44 -7.00
N ASN A 224 -11.92 -11.17 -6.28
CA ASN A 224 -12.01 -12.63 -6.23
C ASN A 224 -13.27 -13.11 -5.48
N ALA A 225 -13.64 -12.43 -4.38
CA ALA A 225 -14.78 -12.82 -3.56
C ALA A 225 -16.13 -12.47 -4.20
N PHE A 226 -16.26 -11.27 -4.77
CA PHE A 226 -17.50 -10.83 -5.43
C PHE A 226 -17.62 -11.34 -6.87
N GLY A 227 -16.50 -11.67 -7.51
CA GLY A 227 -16.42 -11.93 -8.94
C GLY A 227 -16.48 -10.66 -9.78
N ASN A 228 -16.11 -10.77 -11.06
CA ASN A 228 -15.98 -9.63 -11.97
C ASN A 228 -17.31 -8.92 -12.34
N TYR A 229 -18.45 -9.53 -12.01
CA TYR A 229 -19.76 -9.08 -12.48
C TYR A 229 -20.69 -8.58 -11.36
N THR A 230 -20.27 -8.66 -10.10
CA THR A 230 -21.10 -8.18 -8.99
C THR A 230 -20.72 -6.74 -8.68
N PRO A 231 -21.64 -5.77 -8.88
CA PRO A 231 -21.39 -4.39 -8.50
C PRO A 231 -21.13 -4.33 -7.00
N HIS A 232 -20.06 -3.64 -6.61
CA HIS A 232 -19.73 -3.46 -5.20
C HIS A 232 -19.10 -2.10 -4.94
N LEU A 233 -19.25 -1.63 -3.71
CA LEU A 233 -18.67 -0.38 -3.22
C LEU A 233 -17.67 -0.69 -2.11
N ILE A 234 -16.43 -0.27 -2.30
CA ILE A 234 -15.37 -0.32 -1.30
C ILE A 234 -15.37 1.02 -0.57
N MET A 235 -15.61 0.98 0.73
CA MET A 235 -15.53 2.11 1.65
C MET A 235 -14.28 1.94 2.52
N GLU A 236 -13.38 2.90 2.44
CA GLU A 236 -12.22 3.01 3.31
C GLU A 236 -12.55 4.02 4.42
N GLY A 237 -12.40 3.63 5.67
CA GLY A 237 -12.61 4.48 6.85
C GLY A 237 -11.32 4.71 7.60
N TRP A 238 -11.01 5.98 7.89
CA TRP A 238 -9.83 6.38 8.65
C TRP A 238 -10.21 7.05 9.96
N ASP A 239 -9.39 6.83 10.97
CA ASP A 239 -9.48 7.51 12.27
C ASP A 239 -9.12 9.00 12.20
N ASN A 240 -8.55 9.45 11.07
CA ASN A 240 -8.18 10.83 10.82
C ASN A 240 -8.88 11.39 9.57
N SER A 241 -9.09 12.70 9.58
CA SER A 241 -9.76 13.42 8.49
C SER A 241 -8.91 13.64 7.24
N ASN A 242 -7.62 13.26 7.26
CA ASN A 242 -6.71 13.43 6.12
C ASN A 242 -6.49 12.14 5.32
N CYS A 243 -7.18 11.05 5.67
CA CYS A 243 -7.09 9.73 5.05
C CYS A 243 -5.65 9.25 4.89
N LYS A 244 -4.84 9.44 5.94
CA LYS A 244 -3.45 8.95 5.98
C LYS A 244 -3.32 7.78 6.94
N GLY A 245 -2.38 6.90 6.65
CA GLY A 245 -2.22 5.65 7.39
C GLY A 245 -3.16 4.58 6.86
N TYR A 246 -3.52 3.63 7.72
CA TYR A 246 -4.22 2.41 7.30
C TYR A 246 -5.72 2.53 7.54
N PRO A 247 -6.57 2.38 6.51
CA PRO A 247 -8.01 2.37 6.69
C PRO A 247 -8.53 1.03 7.21
N ASN A 248 -9.65 1.08 7.93
CA ASN A 248 -10.57 -0.05 8.01
C ASN A 248 -11.40 -0.06 6.72
N VAL A 249 -11.53 -1.20 6.06
CA VAL A 249 -12.21 -1.28 4.76
C VAL A 249 -13.50 -2.08 4.91
N THR A 250 -14.60 -1.53 4.44
CA THR A 250 -15.88 -2.25 4.33
C THR A 250 -16.30 -2.28 2.87
N VAL A 251 -16.64 -3.45 2.36
CA VAL A 251 -17.16 -3.62 1.01
C VAL A 251 -18.61 -4.04 1.08
N TYR A 252 -19.46 -3.31 0.35
CA TYR A 252 -20.88 -3.57 0.27
C TYR A 252 -21.23 -4.10 -1.12
N THR A 253 -22.05 -5.15 -1.19
CA THR A 253 -22.73 -5.50 -2.44
C THR A 253 -23.62 -4.33 -2.87
N ALA A 254 -23.51 -3.89 -4.13
CA ALA A 254 -24.20 -2.72 -4.65
C ALA A 254 -25.33 -3.12 -5.63
N ASP A 255 -26.07 -4.16 -5.27
CA ASP A 255 -27.18 -4.73 -6.04
C ASP A 255 -28.50 -3.95 -5.89
N GLY A 256 -28.53 -2.96 -4.99
CA GLY A 256 -29.73 -2.19 -4.67
C GLY A 256 -30.78 -2.94 -3.86
N SER A 257 -30.46 -4.13 -3.36
CA SER A 257 -31.31 -4.89 -2.44
C SER A 257 -31.07 -4.44 -1.00
N CYS A 258 -32.01 -4.78 -0.11
CA CYS A 258 -31.84 -4.59 1.33
C CYS A 258 -31.11 -5.79 1.92
N HIS A 259 -30.04 -5.55 2.67
CA HIS A 259 -29.24 -6.59 3.32
C HIS A 259 -29.22 -6.38 4.83
N LEU A 260 -29.43 -7.46 5.57
CA LEU A 260 -29.38 -7.44 7.04
C LEU A 260 -27.93 -7.27 7.51
N ASN A 261 -27.72 -6.61 8.65
CA ASN A 261 -26.44 -6.63 9.34
C ASN A 261 -26.34 -7.81 10.31
N THR A 262 -25.11 -8.15 10.69
CA THR A 262 -24.81 -9.24 11.63
C THR A 262 -25.34 -9.00 13.05
N ASP A 263 -25.76 -7.76 13.38
CA ASP A 263 -26.45 -7.45 14.63
C ASP A 263 -27.92 -7.95 14.66
N GLY A 264 -28.45 -8.41 13.53
CA GLY A 264 -29.81 -8.90 13.37
C GLY A 264 -30.92 -7.85 13.52
N ASN A 265 -30.57 -6.58 13.68
CA ASN A 265 -31.52 -5.50 13.99
C ASN A 265 -31.47 -4.36 12.97
N THR A 266 -30.30 -4.09 12.38
CA THR A 266 -30.10 -3.03 11.39
C THR A 266 -29.91 -3.62 9.99
N SER A 267 -30.06 -2.78 8.98
CA SER A 267 -29.84 -3.19 7.59
C SER A 267 -29.13 -2.10 6.80
N PHE A 268 -28.62 -2.48 5.63
CA PHE A 268 -28.01 -1.56 4.69
C PHE A 268 -28.50 -1.80 3.28
N LYS A 269 -28.40 -0.77 2.45
CA LYS A 269 -28.62 -0.83 1.01
C LYS A 269 -27.52 -0.03 0.35
N ALA A 270 -26.84 -0.66 -0.60
CA ALA A 270 -25.88 0.03 -1.46
C ALA A 270 -26.37 -0.04 -2.91
N THR A 271 -26.28 1.09 -3.61
CA THR A 271 -26.67 1.21 -5.01
C THR A 271 -25.54 1.85 -5.79
N LEU A 272 -25.32 1.33 -7.00
CA LEU A 272 -24.49 1.96 -8.01
C LEU A 272 -25.36 2.19 -9.24
N THR A 273 -25.62 3.46 -9.53
CA THR A 273 -26.50 3.85 -10.63
C THR A 273 -25.74 3.87 -11.96
N ALA A 274 -26.50 3.95 -13.07
CA ALA A 274 -25.93 3.97 -14.42
C ALA A 274 -25.04 5.21 -14.71
N ASP A 275 -25.26 6.33 -14.02
CA ASP A 275 -24.39 7.52 -14.11
C ASP A 275 -23.13 7.42 -13.24
N SER A 276 -22.87 6.24 -12.67
CA SER A 276 -21.77 5.97 -11.74
C SER A 276 -21.82 6.85 -10.49
N THR A 277 -23.03 7.16 -10.01
CA THR A 277 -23.22 7.67 -8.65
C THR A 277 -23.49 6.50 -7.71
N ALA A 278 -22.88 6.54 -6.54
CA ALA A 278 -23.00 5.50 -5.54
C ALA A 278 -23.75 6.05 -4.34
N GLU A 279 -24.63 5.25 -3.75
CA GLU A 279 -25.29 5.57 -2.49
C GLU A 279 -25.15 4.38 -1.54
N ILE A 280 -24.78 4.65 -0.29
CA ILE A 280 -24.79 3.68 0.79
C ILE A 280 -25.70 4.23 1.87
N THR A 281 -26.74 3.47 2.19
CA THR A 281 -27.76 3.84 3.16
C THR A 281 -27.83 2.79 4.25
N SER A 282 -27.73 3.23 5.50
CA SER A 282 -27.92 2.43 6.69
C SER A 282 -29.31 2.69 7.29
N TYR A 283 -29.89 1.67 7.90
CA TYR A 283 -31.24 1.70 8.45
C TYR A 283 -31.25 1.14 9.86
N THR A 284 -32.05 1.73 10.75
CA THR A 284 -32.16 1.29 12.14
C THR A 284 -33.03 0.03 12.32
N ASP A 285 -33.62 -0.48 11.24
CA ASP A 285 -34.41 -1.71 11.21
C ASP A 285 -33.87 -2.71 10.19
N GLN A 286 -34.38 -3.94 10.25
CA GLN A 286 -33.97 -5.08 9.44
C GLN A 286 -34.50 -5.10 7.99
N TYR A 287 -35.38 -4.17 7.61
CA TYR A 287 -36.13 -4.20 6.34
C TYR A 287 -35.90 -2.96 5.47
N CYS A 288 -34.88 -2.16 5.77
CA CYS A 288 -34.61 -0.90 5.11
C CYS A 288 -35.80 0.08 5.12
N GLY A 289 -36.59 0.12 6.20
CA GLY A 289 -37.77 0.98 6.33
C GLY A 289 -37.49 2.38 6.89
N THR A 290 -36.57 2.46 7.86
CA THR A 290 -36.26 3.65 8.66
C THR A 290 -34.80 4.02 8.44
N MET A 291 -34.58 5.01 7.59
CA MET A 291 -33.24 5.49 7.26
C MET A 291 -32.56 6.07 8.51
N ASP A 292 -31.35 5.59 8.79
CA ASP A 292 -30.47 6.12 9.83
C ASP A 292 -29.55 7.18 9.26
N SER A 293 -28.76 6.77 8.25
CA SER A 293 -27.83 7.63 7.54
C SER A 293 -27.75 7.21 6.08
N SER A 294 -27.47 8.18 5.20
CA SER A 294 -27.19 7.94 3.79
C SER A 294 -25.96 8.75 3.39
N MET A 295 -25.12 8.15 2.56
CA MET A 295 -23.99 8.79 1.95
C MET A 295 -24.05 8.60 0.44
N THR A 296 -24.04 9.72 -0.28
CA THR A 296 -23.98 9.74 -1.74
C THR A 296 -22.59 10.17 -2.20
N VAL A 297 -22.03 9.42 -3.14
CA VAL A 297 -20.71 9.66 -3.72
C VAL A 297 -20.85 9.80 -5.23
N THR A 298 -20.35 10.90 -5.76
CA THR A 298 -20.40 11.18 -7.20
C THR A 298 -19.37 10.37 -7.98
N LYS A 299 -19.60 10.17 -9.29
CA LYS A 299 -18.62 9.57 -10.21
C LYS A 299 -17.22 10.16 -10.07
N ARG A 300 -17.14 11.49 -9.95
CA ARG A 300 -15.86 12.19 -9.79
C ARG A 300 -15.14 11.76 -8.51
N GLN A 301 -15.86 11.67 -7.39
CA GLN A 301 -15.30 11.27 -6.10
C GLN A 301 -14.83 9.80 -6.11
N LEU A 302 -15.58 8.91 -6.76
CA LEU A 302 -15.21 7.49 -6.95
C LEU A 302 -13.94 7.33 -7.78
N ILE A 303 -13.81 8.07 -8.89
CA ILE A 303 -12.62 8.00 -9.76
C ILE A 303 -11.40 8.63 -9.08
N SER A 304 -11.60 9.74 -8.36
CA SER A 304 -10.51 10.46 -7.70
C SER A 304 -10.05 9.84 -6.38
N HIS A 305 -10.75 8.82 -5.86
CA HIS A 305 -10.54 8.25 -4.52
C HIS A 305 -10.43 9.38 -3.48
N ALA A 306 -11.41 10.29 -3.50
CA ALA A 306 -11.36 11.50 -2.71
C ALA A 306 -11.52 11.18 -1.22
N CYS A 307 -10.61 11.70 -0.40
CA CYS A 307 -10.80 11.72 1.05
C CYS A 307 -11.93 12.69 1.41
N LEU A 308 -13.02 12.16 1.93
CA LEU A 308 -14.17 12.85 2.47
C LEU A 308 -13.98 12.94 3.99
N GLY A 309 -13.32 13.99 4.45
CA GLY A 309 -13.25 14.36 5.87
C GLY A 309 -14.41 15.27 6.24
N SER A 310 -14.98 15.09 7.42
CA SER A 310 -16.08 15.90 7.93
C SER A 310 -15.73 17.40 7.94
N ASP A 311 -16.28 18.15 6.99
CA ASP A 311 -16.58 19.57 7.23
C ASP A 311 -18.05 19.92 6.99
N ARG A 312 -18.87 19.05 6.36
CA ARG A 312 -20.31 19.27 6.20
C ARG A 312 -21.10 17.99 6.02
N CYS A 313 -21.50 17.35 7.13
CA CYS A 313 -22.81 16.73 7.28
C CYS A 313 -23.07 16.49 8.77
N ASN A 314 -24.15 17.07 9.28
CA ASN A 314 -24.51 17.10 10.70
C ASN A 314 -24.68 15.70 11.30
N SER A 315 -23.81 15.28 12.23
CA SER A 315 -24.14 15.12 13.65
C SER A 315 -23.05 14.31 14.39
N LYS A 316 -22.62 14.87 15.53
CA LYS A 316 -21.84 14.30 16.64
C LYS A 316 -20.87 13.13 16.38
N SER A 317 -19.59 13.49 16.55
CA SER A 317 -18.50 12.71 17.16
C SER A 317 -17.63 11.82 16.25
N LEU A 318 -16.54 12.43 15.76
CA LEU A 318 -15.16 11.95 15.56
C LEU A 318 -14.61 12.48 14.22
N ASN A 319 -13.40 13.02 14.23
CA ASN A 319 -12.71 13.59 13.05
C ASN A 319 -12.24 12.47 12.10
N THR A 320 -13.16 11.70 11.54
CA THR A 320 -12.86 10.54 10.67
C THR A 320 -12.97 10.91 9.20
N GLY A 321 -12.11 10.29 8.39
CA GLY A 321 -12.09 10.43 6.93
C GLY A 321 -12.67 9.19 6.26
N SER A 322 -13.22 9.33 5.07
CA SER A 322 -13.65 8.19 4.26
C SER A 322 -13.38 8.39 2.76
N SER A 323 -13.16 7.32 2.01
CA SER A 323 -12.89 7.31 0.57
C SER A 323 -13.54 6.08 -0.02
N PHE A 324 -13.86 6.20 -1.30
CA PHE A 324 -14.76 5.29 -1.98
C PHE A 324 -14.20 4.89 -3.32
N GLN A 325 -14.34 3.60 -3.59
CA GLN A 325 -14.08 3.01 -4.89
C GLN A 325 -15.31 2.18 -5.29
N ALA A 326 -15.69 2.23 -6.56
CA ALA A 326 -16.78 1.43 -7.10
C ALA A 326 -16.26 0.53 -8.20
N ALA A 327 -16.73 -0.71 -8.24
CA ALA A 327 -16.60 -1.57 -9.38
C ALA A 327 -18.00 -1.83 -9.94
N SER A 328 -18.25 -1.37 -11.16
CA SER A 328 -19.46 -1.70 -11.92
C SER A 328 -19.18 -2.92 -12.79
N PRO A 329 -20.14 -3.86 -12.97
CA PRO A 329 -20.07 -4.76 -14.10
C PRO A 329 -20.07 -3.94 -15.40
N PRO A 330 -19.25 -4.31 -16.40
CA PRO A 330 -19.30 -3.67 -17.70
C PRO A 330 -20.71 -3.83 -18.28
N THR A 331 -21.30 -2.71 -18.71
CA THR A 331 -22.63 -2.68 -19.32
C THR A 331 -22.56 -3.32 -20.71
N ARG A 332 -23.07 -4.56 -20.78
CA ARG A 332 -23.18 -5.46 -21.95
C ARG A 332 -21.84 -5.96 -22.52
N TYR A 333 -21.54 -7.24 -22.30
CA TYR A 333 -21.41 -8.32 -23.30
C TYR A 333 -21.34 -9.69 -22.56
N PRO A 334 -21.66 -10.84 -23.20
CA PRO A 334 -22.01 -12.09 -22.53
C PRO A 334 -20.81 -12.87 -21.94
N GLN A 335 -21.10 -13.77 -20.99
CA GLN A 335 -20.17 -14.65 -20.25
C GLN A 335 -19.25 -15.52 -21.14
N PRO A 336 -18.34 -16.32 -20.53
CA PRO A 336 -17.18 -15.97 -19.73
C PRO A 336 -15.89 -16.39 -20.47
N GLY A 337 -14.86 -15.55 -20.42
CA GLY A 337 -13.52 -15.92 -20.86
C GLY A 337 -12.82 -14.77 -21.55
N VAL A 338 -11.73 -14.32 -20.92
CA VAL A 338 -10.77 -13.33 -21.45
C VAL A 338 -11.42 -11.94 -21.60
N MET A 339 -10.79 -10.88 -21.06
CA MET A 339 -11.22 -9.51 -21.38
C MET A 339 -11.30 -9.39 -22.90
N ASP A 340 -12.46 -8.98 -23.42
CA ASP A 340 -12.58 -8.70 -24.85
C ASP A 340 -11.71 -7.47 -25.15
N LEU A 341 -10.58 -7.71 -25.82
CA LEU A 341 -9.63 -6.66 -26.21
C LEU A 341 -10.27 -5.61 -27.14
N SER A 342 -11.53 -5.81 -27.56
CA SER A 342 -12.35 -4.81 -28.25
C SER A 342 -12.68 -3.58 -27.37
N GLU A 343 -12.65 -3.70 -26.03
CA GLU A 343 -12.95 -2.61 -25.09
C GLU A 343 -11.73 -1.73 -24.78
N ILE A 344 -10.56 -2.04 -25.34
CA ILE A 344 -9.34 -1.29 -25.11
C ILE A 344 -9.47 0.11 -25.76
N PRO A 345 -9.18 1.20 -25.03
CA PRO A 345 -9.22 2.55 -25.56
C PRO A 345 -8.06 2.82 -26.54
N PHE A 346 -8.21 2.33 -27.77
CA PHE A 346 -7.30 2.60 -28.88
C PHE A 346 -7.42 4.06 -29.36
N ASP A 347 -6.33 4.58 -29.91
CA ASP A 347 -6.26 5.90 -30.56
C ASP A 347 -6.55 7.11 -29.66
N VAL A 348 -6.65 6.91 -28.34
CA VAL A 348 -6.78 7.96 -27.33
C VAL A 348 -5.62 7.92 -26.34
N PRO A 349 -5.29 9.05 -25.68
CA PRO A 349 -4.27 9.07 -24.64
C PRO A 349 -4.66 8.19 -23.44
N VAL A 350 -3.73 7.35 -23.00
CA VAL A 350 -3.85 6.43 -21.86
C VAL A 350 -2.56 6.41 -21.05
N ILE A 351 -2.62 5.86 -19.84
CA ILE A 351 -1.45 5.56 -19.01
C ILE A 351 -1.32 4.05 -18.88
N LEU A 352 -0.13 3.50 -19.16
CA LEU A 352 0.18 2.09 -18.89
C LEU A 352 0.92 1.99 -17.56
N GLN A 353 0.29 1.38 -16.55
CA GLN A 353 0.87 1.22 -15.22
C GLN A 353 1.22 -0.24 -14.95
N SER A 354 2.46 -0.49 -14.50
CA SER A 354 2.90 -1.81 -14.02
C SER A 354 2.15 -2.15 -12.73
N LEU A 355 1.51 -3.31 -12.69
CA LEU A 355 0.75 -3.74 -11.52
C LEU A 355 1.65 -4.08 -10.32
N PHE A 356 2.84 -4.62 -10.57
CA PHE A 356 3.79 -4.95 -9.51
C PHE A 356 4.55 -3.74 -8.99
N LYS A 357 5.13 -2.93 -9.88
CA LYS A 357 5.92 -1.75 -9.45
C LYS A 357 5.05 -0.56 -9.04
N ARG A 358 3.77 -0.54 -9.45
CA ARG A 358 2.85 0.60 -9.33
C ARG A 358 3.42 1.88 -9.96
N LYS A 359 4.21 1.73 -11.02
CA LYS A 359 4.88 2.79 -11.79
C LYS A 359 4.40 2.82 -13.24
N ASN A 360 4.40 4.00 -13.84
CA ASN A 360 3.86 4.22 -15.18
C ASN A 360 4.95 4.09 -16.23
N LEU A 361 4.67 3.51 -17.39
CA LEU A 361 5.57 3.52 -18.54
C LEU A 361 5.68 4.94 -19.10
N GLN A 362 6.90 5.41 -19.32
CA GLN A 362 7.16 6.79 -19.73
C GLN A 362 8.23 6.88 -20.81
N ASN A 363 8.17 7.96 -21.59
CA ASN A 363 9.27 8.44 -22.39
C ASN A 363 9.90 9.70 -21.74
N PRO A 364 10.99 9.57 -20.97
CA PRO A 364 11.61 10.69 -20.27
C PRO A 364 12.15 11.78 -21.23
N LEU A 365 12.21 13.03 -20.73
CA LEU A 365 12.91 14.12 -21.42
C LEU A 365 14.40 13.78 -21.58
N GLY A 366 14.96 14.03 -22.77
CA GLY A 366 16.40 13.81 -23.03
C GLY A 366 16.84 12.36 -23.21
N SER A 367 15.93 11.37 -23.08
CA SER A 367 16.26 9.96 -23.30
C SER A 367 15.27 9.28 -24.25
N LYS A 368 15.79 8.32 -25.02
CA LYS A 368 14.97 7.40 -25.81
C LYS A 368 14.59 6.14 -25.02
N THR A 369 15.28 5.85 -23.94
CA THR A 369 15.04 4.64 -23.14
C THR A 369 13.68 4.72 -22.46
N ALA A 370 12.86 3.68 -22.63
CA ALA A 370 11.60 3.56 -21.92
C ALA A 370 11.87 3.22 -20.45
N ARG A 371 11.18 3.92 -19.55
CA ARG A 371 11.33 3.74 -18.10
C ARG A 371 9.97 3.59 -17.45
N CYS A 372 9.94 3.03 -16.25
CA CYS A 372 8.76 3.04 -15.42
C CYS A 372 9.02 3.82 -14.14
N LEU A 373 8.47 5.02 -14.06
CA LEU A 373 8.71 5.98 -12.98
C LEU A 373 7.40 6.28 -12.25
N GLU A 374 7.51 7.08 -11.18
CA GLU A 374 6.37 7.47 -10.34
C GLU A 374 5.22 8.09 -11.14
N ASP A 375 4.00 7.89 -10.65
CA ASP A 375 2.74 8.33 -11.25
C ASP A 375 2.56 9.86 -11.13
N ASN A 376 3.13 10.64 -12.05
CA ASN A 376 2.91 12.08 -12.15
C ASN A 376 1.73 12.42 -13.10
N ARG A 377 1.26 11.46 -13.92
CA ARG A 377 0.22 11.57 -14.96
C ARG A 377 0.40 12.76 -15.90
N ASP A 378 1.65 13.13 -16.15
CA ASP A 378 2.00 14.21 -17.06
C ASP A 378 2.15 13.70 -18.51
N VAL A 379 2.59 14.58 -19.41
CA VAL A 379 2.71 14.27 -20.85
C VAL A 379 3.77 13.19 -21.15
N TYR A 380 4.73 12.93 -20.26
CA TYR A 380 5.79 11.93 -20.47
C TYR A 380 5.26 10.50 -20.31
N GLU A 381 4.13 10.34 -19.62
CA GLU A 381 3.49 9.06 -19.28
C GLU A 381 2.31 8.73 -20.19
N GLN A 382 1.84 9.73 -20.95
CA GLN A 382 0.73 9.56 -21.87
C GLN A 382 1.17 8.81 -23.11
N LEU A 383 0.48 7.70 -23.37
CA LEU A 383 0.70 6.80 -24.48
C LEU A 383 -0.59 6.68 -25.30
N ILE A 384 -0.47 6.31 -26.57
CA ILE A 384 -1.59 5.94 -27.43
C ILE A 384 -1.36 4.51 -27.88
N LEU A 385 -2.32 3.62 -27.62
CA LEU A 385 -2.35 2.30 -28.19
C LEU A 385 -2.89 2.41 -29.61
N ARG A 386 -2.07 2.10 -30.60
CA ARG A 386 -2.44 2.12 -32.02
C ARG A 386 -2.72 0.70 -32.49
N ARG A 387 -3.93 0.45 -32.96
CA ARG A 387 -4.26 -0.82 -33.61
C ARG A 387 -3.63 -0.85 -34.99
N VAL A 388 -2.84 -1.88 -35.26
CA VAL A 388 -2.21 -2.18 -36.55
C VAL A 388 -2.92 -3.40 -37.14
N ARG A 389 -2.68 -3.74 -38.42
CA ARG A 389 -3.27 -4.92 -39.07
C ARG A 389 -2.99 -6.19 -38.24
N ASP A 390 -3.87 -7.19 -38.36
CA ASP A 390 -3.79 -8.50 -37.67
C ASP A 390 -3.88 -8.44 -36.14
N ASP A 391 -4.70 -7.52 -35.60
CA ASP A 391 -4.92 -7.30 -34.16
C ASP A 391 -3.63 -7.04 -33.36
N LYS A 392 -2.59 -6.51 -34.02
CA LYS A 392 -1.36 -6.07 -33.37
C LYS A 392 -1.50 -4.66 -32.84
N VAL A 393 -0.74 -4.35 -31.80
CA VAL A 393 -0.75 -3.04 -31.15
C VAL A 393 0.63 -2.43 -31.19
N ALA A 394 0.72 -1.15 -31.52
CA ALA A 394 1.92 -0.34 -31.35
C ALA A 394 1.69 0.69 -30.24
N ILE A 395 2.69 0.89 -29.39
CA ILE A 395 2.59 1.81 -28.25
C ILE A 395 3.30 3.12 -28.62
N GLN A 396 2.54 4.20 -28.78
CA GLN A 396 3.06 5.51 -29.19
C GLN A 396 3.14 6.46 -27.99
N SER A 397 4.24 7.19 -27.81
CA SER A 397 4.32 8.29 -26.84
C SER A 397 3.61 9.53 -27.37
N VAL A 398 2.68 10.09 -26.59
CA VAL A 398 1.95 11.32 -26.93
C VAL A 398 2.90 12.50 -27.08
N ARG A 399 3.92 12.58 -26.23
CA ARG A 399 4.83 13.73 -26.16
C ARG A 399 5.58 14.01 -27.47
N ASN A 400 6.04 12.96 -28.15
CA ASN A 400 6.94 13.11 -29.31
C ASN A 400 6.54 12.25 -30.51
N ASN A 401 5.39 11.58 -30.45
CA ASN A 401 4.84 10.71 -31.48
C ASN A 401 5.76 9.54 -31.88
N ARG A 402 6.68 9.11 -30.98
CA ARG A 402 7.57 7.98 -31.22
C ARG A 402 6.97 6.69 -30.67
N TYR A 403 7.24 5.58 -31.34
CA TYR A 403 6.74 4.25 -30.99
C TYR A 403 7.76 3.48 -30.14
N LEU A 404 7.24 2.66 -29.23
CA LEU A 404 8.03 1.76 -28.40
C LEU A 404 8.56 0.61 -29.27
N GLN A 405 9.88 0.61 -29.47
CA GLN A 405 10.63 -0.42 -30.15
C GLN A 405 11.26 -1.36 -29.12
N VAL A 406 11.17 -2.66 -29.34
CA VAL A 406 11.97 -3.66 -28.63
C VAL A 406 13.22 -3.94 -29.45
N ARG A 407 14.41 -3.95 -28.86
CA ARG A 407 15.66 -4.35 -29.55
C ARG A 407 15.91 -5.86 -29.41
N THR A 408 16.84 -6.40 -30.20
CA THR A 408 17.33 -7.79 -30.05
C THR A 408 17.73 -8.15 -28.63
N SER A 409 18.28 -7.19 -27.88
CA SER A 409 18.69 -7.37 -26.49
C SER A 409 17.54 -7.32 -25.48
N GLY A 410 16.29 -7.19 -25.92
CA GLY A 410 15.14 -6.96 -25.06
C GLY A 410 14.98 -5.52 -24.57
N GLN A 411 15.89 -4.61 -24.92
CA GLN A 411 15.81 -3.20 -24.51
C GLN A 411 14.64 -2.49 -25.19
N CYS A 412 13.79 -1.79 -24.43
CA CYS A 412 12.70 -1.00 -24.98
C CYS A 412 13.07 0.49 -25.10
N ILE A 413 12.85 1.09 -26.28
CA ILE A 413 13.12 2.50 -26.55
C ILE A 413 11.98 3.16 -27.34
N PHE A 414 11.69 4.43 -27.07
CA PHE A 414 10.81 5.25 -27.90
C PHE A 414 11.64 6.01 -28.93
N ASP A 415 11.78 5.45 -30.13
CA ASP A 415 12.55 6.06 -31.23
C ASP A 415 11.77 6.16 -32.54
N PRO A 416 11.32 5.09 -33.19
CA PRO A 416 10.73 5.18 -34.53
C PRO A 416 9.49 6.07 -34.58
N LYS A 417 9.30 6.79 -35.70
CA LYS A 417 8.14 7.66 -35.93
C LYS A 417 6.96 6.95 -36.59
N GLU A 418 7.18 5.74 -37.09
CA GLU A 418 6.18 4.88 -37.71
C GLU A 418 6.40 3.46 -37.16
N PRO A 419 5.32 2.68 -36.94
CA PRO A 419 5.46 1.32 -36.43
C PRO A 419 5.93 0.36 -37.54
N GLY A 420 7.05 -0.32 -37.30
CA GLY A 420 7.51 -1.49 -38.07
C GLY A 420 7.47 -2.76 -37.21
N ASP A 421 8.05 -3.85 -37.70
CA ASP A 421 7.94 -5.19 -37.08
C ASP A 421 8.43 -5.26 -35.62
N TRP A 422 9.30 -4.34 -35.20
CA TRP A 422 9.91 -4.29 -33.86
C TRP A 422 9.11 -3.45 -32.85
N GLU A 423 8.07 -2.76 -33.31
CA GLU A 423 7.19 -1.92 -32.51
C GLU A 423 5.81 -2.57 -32.28
N LEU A 424 5.61 -3.76 -32.85
CA LEU A 424 4.35 -4.49 -32.78
C LEU A 424 4.33 -5.46 -31.60
N PHE A 425 3.22 -5.42 -30.87
CA PHE A 425 2.94 -6.31 -29.75
C PHE A 425 1.65 -7.08 -30.02
N THR A 426 1.64 -8.35 -29.64
CA THR A 426 0.39 -9.07 -29.36
C THR A 426 -0.02 -8.70 -27.95
N MET A 427 -1.24 -8.23 -27.78
CA MET A 427 -1.80 -7.94 -26.46
C MET A 427 -2.55 -9.18 -25.97
N GLU A 428 -2.19 -9.66 -24.78
CA GLU A 428 -2.84 -10.78 -24.10
C GLU A 428 -3.45 -10.28 -22.79
N THR A 429 -4.39 -11.03 -22.23
CA THR A 429 -5.00 -10.74 -20.93
C THR A 429 -5.29 -12.03 -20.18
N ASP A 430 -5.22 -11.99 -18.86
CA ASP A 430 -5.60 -13.11 -17.99
C ASP A 430 -6.96 -12.90 -17.30
N ALA A 431 -7.32 -13.84 -16.42
CA ALA A 431 -8.58 -13.82 -15.65
C ALA A 431 -8.67 -12.64 -14.66
N SER A 432 -7.55 -12.01 -14.32
CA SER A 432 -7.47 -10.82 -13.46
C SER A 432 -7.52 -9.50 -14.23
N CYS A 433 -7.76 -9.56 -15.55
CA CYS A 433 -7.73 -8.41 -16.46
C CYS A 433 -6.36 -7.72 -16.54
N ALA A 434 -5.29 -8.42 -16.15
CA ALA A 434 -3.93 -7.95 -16.36
C ALA A 434 -3.59 -8.02 -17.86
N LEU A 435 -3.04 -6.94 -18.40
CA LEU A 435 -2.57 -6.88 -19.79
C LEU A 435 -1.11 -7.30 -19.88
N PHE A 436 -0.81 -8.09 -20.91
CA PHE A 436 0.56 -8.49 -21.26
C PHE A 436 0.85 -8.06 -22.70
N PHE A 437 1.97 -7.39 -22.91
CA PHE A 437 2.42 -6.95 -24.24
C PHE A 437 3.56 -7.85 -24.71
N VAL A 438 3.25 -8.78 -25.61
CA VAL A 438 4.21 -9.75 -26.16
C VAL A 438 4.79 -9.19 -27.45
N SER A 439 6.10 -8.91 -27.45
CA SER A 439 6.81 -8.45 -28.64
C SER A 439 6.63 -9.44 -29.80
N CYS A 440 6.09 -8.98 -30.93
CA CYS A 440 5.91 -9.82 -32.12
C CYS A 440 7.25 -10.27 -32.71
N HIS A 441 8.32 -9.51 -32.47
CA HIS A 441 9.64 -9.84 -32.99
C HIS A 441 10.40 -10.83 -32.12
N THR A 442 10.36 -10.66 -30.79
CA THR A 442 11.19 -11.47 -29.86
C THR A 442 10.39 -12.54 -29.11
N GLY A 443 9.06 -12.45 -29.08
CA GLY A 443 8.21 -13.31 -28.25
C GLY A 443 8.31 -13.04 -26.74
N LEU A 444 9.11 -12.05 -26.33
CA LEU A 444 9.32 -11.67 -24.93
C LEU A 444 8.28 -10.63 -24.50
N VAL A 445 7.93 -10.65 -23.22
CA VAL A 445 6.85 -9.84 -22.64
C VAL A 445 7.41 -8.58 -22.00
N LEU A 446 6.76 -7.45 -22.25
CA LEU A 446 7.10 -6.16 -21.66
C LEU A 446 6.96 -6.19 -20.13
N GLN A 447 8.02 -5.79 -19.43
CA GLN A 447 8.07 -5.71 -17.98
C GLN A 447 8.81 -4.46 -17.51
N CYS A 448 8.70 -4.20 -16.20
CA CYS A 448 9.48 -3.19 -15.51
C CYS A 448 10.47 -3.83 -14.52
N ASP A 449 11.77 -3.60 -14.69
CA ASP A 449 12.78 -4.17 -13.81
C ASP A 449 13.01 -3.38 -12.52
N ASP A 450 13.89 -3.90 -11.65
CA ASP A 450 14.26 -3.25 -10.38
C ASP A 450 14.93 -1.89 -10.55
N ASN A 451 15.57 -1.66 -11.70
CA ASN A 451 16.21 -0.38 -12.03
C ASN A 451 15.22 0.61 -12.66
N CYS A 452 13.91 0.31 -12.63
CA CYS A 452 12.85 1.13 -13.22
C CYS A 452 13.01 1.29 -14.75
N VAL A 453 13.62 0.32 -15.41
CA VAL A 453 13.77 0.28 -16.88
C VAL A 453 12.73 -0.66 -17.47
N ALA A 454 12.04 -0.18 -18.51
CA ALA A 454 11.12 -1.02 -19.27
C ALA A 454 11.91 -1.87 -20.28
N LYS A 455 11.67 -3.19 -20.26
CA LYS A 455 12.33 -4.15 -21.15
C LYS A 455 11.45 -5.36 -21.43
N CYS A 456 11.74 -6.09 -22.51
CA CYS A 456 11.19 -7.41 -22.80
C CYS A 456 12.29 -8.46 -22.62
N ASP A 457 12.33 -9.13 -21.46
CA ASP A 457 13.50 -9.97 -21.07
C ASP A 457 13.17 -11.46 -20.96
N ASN A 458 11.90 -11.79 -20.70
CA ASN A 458 11.44 -13.16 -20.48
C ASN A 458 10.07 -13.36 -21.16
N SER A 459 9.55 -14.59 -21.10
CA SER A 459 8.25 -14.96 -21.64
C SER A 459 7.20 -15.23 -20.54
N ASN A 460 7.35 -14.64 -19.36
CA ASN A 460 6.43 -14.89 -18.25
C ASN A 460 5.15 -14.06 -18.38
N ARG A 461 4.07 -14.54 -17.74
CA ARG A 461 2.80 -13.81 -17.58
C ARG A 461 2.49 -13.71 -16.08
N LEU A 462 3.44 -13.13 -15.35
CA LEU A 462 3.40 -13.02 -13.90
C LEU A 462 3.29 -11.55 -13.50
N LYS A 463 3.42 -11.27 -12.21
CA LYS A 463 3.22 -9.92 -11.65
C LYS A 463 4.15 -8.87 -12.27
N TRP A 464 5.35 -9.23 -12.73
CA TRP A 464 6.34 -8.29 -13.28
C TRP A 464 6.02 -7.81 -14.70
N GLU A 465 5.36 -8.68 -15.46
CA GLU A 465 4.96 -8.46 -16.86
C GLU A 465 3.53 -7.92 -16.98
N SER A 466 2.82 -7.74 -15.86
CA SER A 466 1.42 -7.38 -15.85
C SER A 466 1.19 -5.86 -15.79
N TRP A 467 0.31 -5.38 -16.67
CA TRP A 467 -0.01 -3.97 -16.85
C TRP A 467 -1.51 -3.72 -16.72
N ARG A 468 -1.86 -2.47 -16.38
CA ARG A 468 -3.24 -1.96 -16.49
C ARG A 468 -3.27 -0.62 -17.22
N ILE A 469 -4.39 -0.33 -17.84
CA ILE A 469 -4.68 0.98 -18.46
C ILE A 469 -5.36 1.88 -17.43
N LEU A 470 -4.89 3.12 -17.30
CA LEU A 470 -5.53 4.17 -16.52
C LEU A 470 -5.85 5.37 -17.42
N GLU A 471 -6.90 6.12 -17.07
CA GLU A 471 -7.21 7.39 -17.72
C GLU A 471 -6.14 8.47 -17.37
N PRO A 472 -5.69 9.26 -18.35
CA PRO A 472 -4.92 10.48 -18.08
C PRO A 472 -5.78 11.46 -17.27
N ARG A 473 -5.18 12.24 -16.36
CA ARG A 473 -5.93 13.33 -15.70
C ARG A 473 -6.37 14.33 -16.76
N SER A 474 -7.64 14.75 -16.73
CA SER A 474 -8.17 15.79 -17.63
C SER A 474 -7.27 17.01 -17.58
N THR A 475 -6.52 17.25 -18.66
CA THR A 475 -6.08 18.60 -18.95
C THR A 475 -7.36 19.35 -19.29
N THR A 476 -7.85 20.13 -18.33
CA THR A 476 -8.72 21.24 -18.71
C THR A 476 -7.90 22.01 -19.72
N THR A 477 -8.35 22.05 -20.97
CA THR A 477 -7.84 22.95 -21.99
C THR A 477 -8.09 24.36 -21.45
N THR A 478 -7.17 24.87 -20.63
CA THR A 478 -7.14 26.28 -20.28
C THR A 478 -6.82 26.95 -21.60
N GLN A 479 -7.87 27.49 -22.24
CA GLN A 479 -7.69 28.58 -23.18
C GLN A 479 -6.65 29.51 -22.57
N VAL A 480 -5.62 29.78 -23.35
CA VAL A 480 -4.53 30.70 -23.04
C VAL A 480 -5.13 32.03 -22.58
N GLN A 481 -5.36 32.16 -21.28
CA GLN A 481 -5.43 33.44 -20.61
C GLN A 481 -4.06 33.63 -19.99
N ALA A 482 -3.36 34.64 -20.51
CA ALA A 482 -2.06 35.06 -20.06
C ALA A 482 -2.02 35.08 -18.53
N ALA A 483 -1.17 34.22 -17.95
CA ALA A 483 -0.80 34.34 -16.55
C ALA A 483 -0.11 35.70 -16.35
N PRO A 484 -0.38 36.41 -15.24
CA PRO A 484 0.27 37.67 -14.97
C PRO A 484 1.77 37.45 -14.75
N ASP A 485 2.54 38.33 -15.38
CA ASP A 485 3.98 38.41 -15.42
C ASP A 485 4.62 38.31 -14.02
N ARG A 486 5.20 37.16 -13.70
CA ARG A 486 6.17 36.99 -12.62
C ARG A 486 7.31 36.09 -13.09
N ARG A 487 8.26 36.68 -13.81
CA ARG A 487 9.61 36.12 -13.96
C ARG A 487 10.44 36.56 -12.75
N GLU A 488 10.50 35.72 -11.72
CA GLU A 488 11.53 35.86 -10.69
C GLU A 488 12.85 35.34 -11.27
N GLY A 489 13.85 36.21 -11.37
CA GLY A 489 15.19 35.83 -11.83
C GLY A 489 15.86 34.89 -10.82
N LEU A 490 16.55 33.86 -11.30
CA LEU A 490 17.36 32.98 -10.46
C LEU A 490 18.56 33.76 -9.90
N VAL A 491 18.65 33.94 -8.58
CA VAL A 491 19.77 34.64 -7.94
C VAL A 491 20.60 33.66 -7.09
N GLY A 492 21.92 33.79 -7.15
CA GLY A 492 22.83 33.06 -6.25
C GLY A 492 22.88 31.55 -6.51
N LYS A 493 22.54 30.76 -5.48
CA LYS A 493 22.74 29.30 -5.46
C LYS A 493 21.92 28.57 -6.53
N GLU A 494 20.70 29.02 -6.79
CA GLU A 494 19.82 28.37 -7.78
C GLU A 494 20.34 28.56 -9.22
N ARG A 495 20.95 29.72 -9.52
CA ARG A 495 21.63 29.96 -10.80
C ARG A 495 22.87 29.07 -10.95
N GLN A 496 23.63 28.88 -9.87
CA GLN A 496 24.79 28.00 -9.86
C GLN A 496 24.41 26.53 -10.05
N ASP A 497 23.38 26.04 -9.35
CA ASP A 497 22.90 24.67 -9.48
C ASP A 497 22.33 24.39 -10.88
N PHE A 498 21.63 25.38 -11.47
CA PHE A 498 21.14 25.29 -12.84
C PHE A 498 22.28 25.28 -13.88
N ILE A 499 23.28 26.14 -13.72
CA ILE A 499 24.47 26.13 -14.58
C ILE A 499 25.22 24.81 -14.43
N LEU A 500 25.38 24.29 -13.21
CA LEU A 500 26.06 23.02 -12.95
C LEU A 500 25.32 21.86 -13.61
N ALA A 501 23.98 21.87 -13.59
CA ALA A 501 23.16 20.89 -14.30
C ALA A 501 23.37 20.96 -15.83
N LEU A 502 23.49 22.17 -16.39
CA LEU A 502 23.77 22.34 -17.82
C LEU A 502 25.18 21.89 -18.20
N VAL A 503 26.20 22.18 -17.37
CA VAL A 503 27.56 21.67 -17.55
C VAL A 503 27.59 20.14 -17.51
N ASN A 504 26.91 19.53 -16.53
CA ASN A 504 26.80 18.07 -16.41
C ASN A 504 26.01 17.44 -17.58
N SER A 505 25.20 18.22 -18.30
CA SER A 505 24.52 17.80 -19.53
C SER A 505 25.36 17.91 -20.80
N GLY A 506 26.64 18.30 -20.68
CA GLY A 506 27.59 18.37 -21.79
C GLY A 506 27.43 19.59 -22.70
N LYS A 507 26.74 20.64 -22.23
CA LYS A 507 26.58 21.91 -22.96
C LYS A 507 27.88 22.71 -22.94
N THR A 508 28.20 23.37 -24.05
CA THR A 508 29.36 24.28 -24.13
C THR A 508 29.06 25.58 -23.39
N VAL A 509 30.11 26.30 -22.96
CA VAL A 509 29.98 27.55 -22.19
C VAL A 509 29.11 28.57 -22.94
N ASP A 510 29.29 28.70 -24.25
CA ASP A 510 28.52 29.62 -25.09
C ASP A 510 27.03 29.24 -25.18
N GLU A 511 26.71 27.94 -25.19
CA GLU A 511 25.31 27.47 -25.16
C GLU A 511 24.66 27.72 -23.80
N ILE A 512 25.42 27.54 -22.71
CA ILE A 512 24.94 27.78 -21.35
C ILE A 512 24.63 29.28 -21.19
N ASP A 513 25.53 30.16 -21.62
CA ASP A 513 25.33 31.61 -21.53
C ASP A 513 24.12 32.07 -22.36
N GLN A 514 23.90 31.49 -23.55
CA GLN A 514 22.69 31.79 -24.34
C GLN A 514 21.41 31.30 -23.67
N ILE A 515 21.42 30.12 -23.05
CA ILE A 515 20.25 29.54 -22.38
C ILE A 515 19.88 30.38 -21.15
N VAL A 516 20.85 30.69 -20.30
CA VAL A 516 20.63 31.48 -19.09
C VAL A 516 20.17 32.90 -19.45
N SER A 517 20.80 33.51 -20.46
CA SER A 517 20.43 34.87 -20.89
C SER A 517 19.00 34.95 -21.45
N ARG A 518 18.56 33.97 -22.25
CA ARG A 518 17.21 33.98 -22.83
C ARG A 518 16.11 33.72 -21.82
N LEU A 519 16.37 32.84 -20.85
CA LEU A 519 15.37 32.42 -19.88
C LEU A 519 15.25 33.42 -18.72
N PHE A 520 16.35 34.04 -18.30
CA PHE A 520 16.40 34.80 -17.05
C PHE A 520 16.88 36.25 -17.21
N ASP A 521 17.72 36.58 -18.20
CA ASP A 521 18.38 37.90 -18.29
C ASP A 521 17.89 38.81 -19.45
N ALA A 522 17.00 38.33 -20.35
CA ALA A 522 16.52 39.10 -21.50
C ALA A 522 15.43 40.14 -21.13
N PRO A 523 15.55 41.43 -21.52
CA PRO A 523 14.52 42.42 -21.26
C PRO A 523 13.29 42.20 -22.16
N ALA A 524 12.10 42.44 -21.59
CA ALA A 524 10.82 42.27 -22.27
C ALA A 524 10.72 43.19 -23.50
N ALA A 525 10.77 42.61 -24.71
CA ALA A 525 10.39 43.31 -25.92
C ALA A 525 8.87 43.41 -25.98
N SER A 526 8.39 44.65 -25.97
CA SER A 526 7.00 45.11 -26.05
C SER A 526 6.21 44.53 -27.23
N ALA A 527 4.93 44.28 -26.98
CA ALA A 527 3.92 43.80 -27.91
C ALA A 527 3.94 44.51 -29.27
N PHE A 528 4.04 43.75 -30.36
CA PHE A 528 3.71 44.24 -31.69
C PHE A 528 2.19 44.20 -31.88
N ALA A 529 1.62 45.39 -32.02
CA ALA A 529 0.24 45.64 -32.42
C ALA A 529 -0.04 45.06 -33.81
N VAL A 530 -1.23 44.48 -33.97
CA VAL A 530 -1.83 44.15 -35.27
C VAL A 530 -2.38 45.45 -35.89
N PRO A 531 -2.02 45.82 -37.13
CA PRO A 531 -2.73 46.87 -37.84
C PRO A 531 -4.06 46.33 -38.37
N VAL A 532 -5.14 47.04 -38.05
CA VAL A 532 -6.44 46.94 -38.70
C VAL A 532 -6.34 47.69 -40.02
N ASP A 533 -6.47 47.01 -41.15
CA ASP A 533 -6.80 47.66 -42.42
C ASP A 533 -8.28 47.47 -42.73
N LYS A 534 -8.98 48.60 -42.81
CA LYS A 534 -10.26 48.76 -43.51
C LYS A 534 -10.12 49.92 -44.50
N ALA A 535 -10.00 49.58 -45.78
CA ALA A 535 -10.69 50.19 -46.91
C ALA A 535 -10.52 49.28 -48.13
#